data_AF-A0A2E7R8M3-F1
#
_entry.id   AF-A0A2E7R8M3-F1
#
_cell.length_a   1.000
_cell.length_b   1.000
_cell.length_c   1.000
_cell.angle_alpha   90.00
_cell.angle_beta   90.00
_cell.angle_gamma   90.00
#
_symmetry.space_group_name_H-M   'P 1'
#
loop_
_entity.id
_entity.type
_entity.pdbx_description
1 polymer ?
#
loop_
_entity_poly.entity_id
_entity_poly.type
_entity_poly.pdbx_seq_one_letter_code
_entity_poly.pdbx_strand_id
1 'polypeptide(L)'
;MFPFRPEEAFEVNLDLEIELLTIEDTTNQVVIADNFYKNPDMVRQIILNSPYPIWKDQPDTKNFKEYYDCRQSIYLPYERAQNVVQQIAEQFLGITQHTLEPIFNSNIFRLITDQPPNSQPFPHDDGNLIAALVMLNTQEECSGGTGFYRSKSPQADRMPADPDQHKELHDQIFTGSNYESGTDYFMQDYDKYWELLGIIPMKYNRLLVYPGIFFHGAWHEKSSFKDCYRINQAMFLRDVTYDMNFWGS
;
A
#
# COMPACT_ATOMS: atom_id res chain seq x y z
N MET A 1 -24.21 -10.01 11.98
CA MET A 1 -24.30 -8.55 12.23
C MET A 1 -23.23 -8.23 13.27
N PHE A 2 -22.34 -7.27 12.98
CA PHE A 2 -21.22 -6.90 13.85
C PHE A 2 -21.35 -5.42 14.24
N PRO A 3 -22.03 -5.10 15.36
CA PRO A 3 -22.09 -3.73 15.85
C PRO A 3 -20.77 -3.34 16.52
N PHE A 4 -20.31 -2.10 16.33
CA PHE A 4 -19.09 -1.58 16.94
C PHE A 4 -19.23 -0.08 17.27
N ARG A 5 -18.35 0.43 18.14
CA ARG A 5 -18.21 1.86 18.41
C ARG A 5 -17.01 2.39 17.62
N PRO A 6 -17.19 3.33 16.67
CA PRO A 6 -16.08 3.79 15.85
C PRO A 6 -14.92 4.41 16.64
N GLU A 7 -15.21 5.19 17.68
CA GLU A 7 -14.20 5.82 18.55
C GLU A 7 -13.30 4.80 19.25
N GLU A 8 -13.85 3.62 19.58
CA GLU A 8 -13.11 2.51 20.19
C GLU A 8 -12.34 1.73 19.11
N ALA A 9 -12.93 1.54 17.94
CA ALA A 9 -12.36 0.74 16.85
C ALA A 9 -11.13 1.42 16.25
N PHE A 10 -11.22 2.73 16.03
CA PHE A 10 -10.20 3.53 15.37
C PHE A 10 -9.37 4.35 16.37
N GLU A 11 -9.38 3.99 17.65
CA GLU A 11 -8.52 4.62 18.64
C GLU A 11 -7.05 4.32 18.31
N VAL A 12 -6.29 5.37 18.04
CA VAL A 12 -4.85 5.29 17.77
C VAL A 12 -4.08 5.26 19.08
N ASN A 13 -3.06 4.42 19.15
CA ASN A 13 -2.05 4.47 20.19
C ASN A 13 -1.21 5.75 19.99
N LEU A 14 -1.12 6.62 21.00
CA LEU A 14 -0.36 7.87 20.88
C LEU A 14 1.11 7.74 21.30
N ASP A 15 1.47 6.62 21.94
CA ASP A 15 2.85 6.29 22.30
C ASP A 15 3.50 5.50 21.16
N LEU A 16 3.43 6.03 19.94
CA LEU A 16 3.98 5.38 18.75
C LEU A 16 5.51 5.44 18.77
N GLU A 17 6.13 4.27 18.66
CA GLU A 17 7.53 4.19 18.27
C GLU A 17 7.63 4.36 16.76
N ILE A 18 8.08 5.54 16.34
CA ILE A 18 8.26 5.91 14.94
C ILE A 18 9.68 5.55 14.50
N GLU A 19 9.80 4.77 13.44
CA GLU A 19 11.05 4.50 12.73
C GLU A 19 11.02 5.18 11.36
N LEU A 20 12.04 5.98 11.07
CA LEU A 20 12.29 6.53 9.73
C LEU A 20 13.31 5.65 9.03
N LEU A 21 12.90 5.01 7.94
CA LEU A 21 13.76 4.11 7.17
C LEU A 21 14.05 4.73 5.81
N THR A 22 15.34 4.81 5.46
CA THR A 22 15.78 5.14 4.10
C THR A 22 15.92 3.85 3.29
N ILE A 23 15.23 3.78 2.15
CA ILE A 23 15.31 2.63 1.23
C ILE A 23 16.74 2.53 0.69
N GLU A 24 17.29 1.32 0.71
CA GLU A 24 18.68 1.04 0.32
C GLU A 24 19.02 1.63 -1.05
N ASP A 25 20.23 2.18 -1.18
CA ASP A 25 20.75 2.84 -2.39
C ASP A 25 19.90 4.00 -2.94
N THR A 26 19.07 4.62 -2.09
CA THR A 26 18.27 5.81 -2.45
C THR A 26 18.30 6.88 -1.36
N THR A 27 17.66 8.01 -1.63
CA THR A 27 17.28 9.02 -0.62
C THR A 27 15.82 8.91 -0.20
N ASN A 28 15.12 7.86 -0.62
CA ASN A 28 13.70 7.69 -0.41
C ASN A 28 13.42 7.22 1.02
N GLN A 29 12.65 8.00 1.76
CA GLN A 29 12.32 7.71 3.15
C GLN A 29 10.88 7.23 3.30
N VAL A 30 10.67 6.25 4.16
CA VAL A 30 9.36 5.75 4.58
C VAL A 30 9.28 5.76 6.10
N VAL A 31 8.07 5.88 6.63
CA VAL A 31 7.84 5.89 8.07
C VAL A 31 7.12 4.62 8.49
N ILE A 32 7.62 3.99 9.55
CA ILE A 32 7.05 2.79 10.14
C ILE A 32 6.62 3.12 11.57
N ALA A 33 5.43 2.70 11.96
CA ALA A 33 4.97 2.78 13.34
C ALA A 33 4.30 1.46 13.74
N ASP A 34 4.84 0.79 14.75
CA ASP A 34 4.24 -0.44 15.26
C ASP A 34 3.17 -0.14 16.31
N ASN A 35 2.21 -1.06 16.48
CA ASN A 35 1.10 -0.95 17.41
C ASN A 35 0.21 0.29 17.18
N PHE A 36 -0.13 0.56 15.92
CA PHE A 36 -0.84 1.78 15.52
C PHE A 36 -2.22 1.94 16.16
N TYR A 37 -3.10 0.95 16.04
CA TYR A 37 -4.40 0.96 16.72
C TYR A 37 -4.27 0.39 18.13
N LYS A 38 -5.07 0.91 19.08
CA LYS A 38 -5.22 0.25 20.39
C LYS A 38 -6.05 -1.03 20.30
N ASN A 39 -7.00 -1.08 19.37
CA ASN A 39 -7.92 -2.22 19.16
C ASN A 39 -7.83 -2.77 17.72
N PRO A 40 -6.66 -3.25 17.26
CA PRO A 40 -6.47 -3.68 15.87
C PRO A 40 -7.38 -4.86 15.48
N ASP A 41 -7.72 -5.73 16.43
CA ASP A 41 -8.66 -6.84 16.20
C ASP A 41 -10.04 -6.33 15.79
N MET A 42 -10.49 -5.20 16.35
CA MET A 42 -11.80 -4.64 16.00
C MET A 42 -11.77 -4.07 14.57
N VAL A 43 -10.69 -3.39 14.17
CA VAL A 43 -10.51 -2.92 12.78
C VAL A 43 -10.50 -4.10 11.81
N ARG A 44 -9.76 -5.17 12.16
CA ARG A 44 -9.73 -6.42 11.39
C ARG A 44 -11.11 -7.05 11.27
N GLN A 45 -11.89 -7.11 12.35
CA GLN A 45 -13.26 -7.65 12.33
C GLN A 45 -14.21 -6.80 11.49
N ILE A 46 -14.10 -5.46 11.51
CA ILE A 46 -14.89 -4.57 10.64
C ILE A 46 -14.64 -4.91 9.17
N ILE A 47 -13.37 -5.07 8.79
CA ILE A 47 -12.97 -5.48 7.43
C ILE A 47 -13.60 -6.85 7.12
N LEU A 48 -13.30 -7.89 7.91
CA LEU A 48 -13.73 -9.28 7.65
C LEU A 48 -15.24 -9.52 7.68
N ASN A 49 -16.02 -8.69 8.39
CA ASN A 49 -17.48 -8.81 8.45
C ASN A 49 -18.21 -7.94 7.42
N SER A 50 -17.49 -7.23 6.56
CA SER A 50 -18.06 -6.36 5.52
C SER A 50 -17.99 -7.05 4.14
N PRO A 51 -18.94 -6.79 3.20
CA PRO A 51 -18.88 -7.33 1.84
C PRO A 51 -17.64 -6.86 1.07
N TYR A 52 -17.17 -7.65 0.11
CA TYR A 52 -15.98 -7.36 -0.68
C TYR A 52 -16.27 -7.40 -2.18
N PRO A 53 -16.39 -6.24 -2.85
CA PRO A 53 -16.44 -6.21 -4.29
C PRO A 53 -15.09 -6.59 -4.89
N ILE A 54 -15.15 -7.28 -6.02
CA ILE A 54 -14.00 -7.58 -6.88
C ILE A 54 -13.25 -6.29 -7.23
N TRP A 55 -11.92 -6.33 -7.18
CA TRP A 55 -11.07 -5.28 -7.71
C TRP A 55 -10.55 -5.68 -9.10
N LYS A 56 -10.54 -4.75 -10.06
CA LYS A 56 -10.09 -5.00 -11.45
C LYS A 56 -10.86 -6.16 -12.11
N ASP A 57 -12.07 -5.85 -12.56
CA ASP A 57 -13.08 -6.76 -13.12
C ASP A 57 -13.10 -6.79 -14.66
N GLN A 58 -11.94 -6.59 -15.29
CA GLN A 58 -11.82 -6.65 -16.75
C GLN A 58 -12.33 -8.00 -17.31
N PRO A 59 -12.89 -8.06 -18.53
CA PRO A 59 -13.54 -9.27 -19.06
C PRO A 59 -12.70 -10.56 -18.95
N ASP A 60 -11.39 -10.45 -19.17
CA ASP A 60 -10.43 -11.57 -19.13
C ASP A 60 -9.66 -11.66 -17.80
N THR A 61 -10.15 -11.03 -16.73
CA THR A 61 -9.48 -11.04 -15.43
C THR A 61 -9.29 -12.44 -14.88
N LYS A 62 -8.11 -12.68 -14.28
CA LYS A 62 -7.80 -13.88 -13.49
C LYS A 62 -8.31 -13.79 -12.06
N ASN A 63 -8.76 -12.61 -11.63
CA ASN A 63 -9.42 -12.45 -10.34
C ASN A 63 -10.69 -13.31 -10.28
N PHE A 64 -10.99 -13.88 -9.11
CA PHE A 64 -12.00 -14.91 -8.87
C PHE A 64 -11.79 -16.24 -9.62
N LYS A 65 -10.68 -16.42 -10.35
CA LYS A 65 -10.28 -17.68 -11.01
C LYS A 65 -8.99 -18.25 -10.42
N GLU A 66 -7.96 -17.43 -10.29
CA GLU A 66 -6.62 -17.79 -9.78
C GLU A 66 -6.34 -17.22 -8.39
N TYR A 67 -6.99 -16.11 -8.04
CA TYR A 67 -6.88 -15.43 -6.74
C TYR A 67 -8.16 -14.61 -6.48
N TYR A 68 -8.32 -14.17 -5.24
CA TYR A 68 -9.21 -13.08 -4.86
C TYR A 68 -8.36 -11.84 -4.59
N ASP A 69 -8.63 -10.74 -5.30
CA ASP A 69 -8.18 -9.40 -4.94
C ASP A 69 -9.41 -8.50 -4.84
N CYS A 70 -9.70 -8.03 -3.64
CA CYS A 70 -10.90 -7.24 -3.39
C CYS A 70 -10.55 -5.95 -2.65
N ARG A 71 -11.44 -4.97 -2.81
CA ARG A 71 -11.34 -3.66 -2.15
C ARG A 71 -12.63 -3.33 -1.45
N GLN A 72 -12.58 -2.73 -0.27
CA GLN A 72 -13.73 -2.05 0.31
C GLN A 72 -13.48 -0.56 0.25
N SER A 73 -14.52 0.21 -0.05
CA SER A 73 -14.51 1.67 0.05
C SER A 73 -15.84 2.07 0.69
N ILE A 74 -15.80 2.29 2.01
CA ILE A 74 -17.00 2.53 2.83
C ILE A 74 -16.81 3.78 3.68
N TYR A 75 -17.89 4.53 3.91
CA TYR A 75 -17.86 5.68 4.81
C TYR A 75 -17.86 5.20 6.26
N LEU A 76 -16.79 5.51 7.00
CA LEU A 76 -16.67 5.25 8.43
C LEU A 76 -16.02 6.46 9.12
N PRO A 77 -16.37 6.78 10.37
CA PRO A 77 -15.78 7.90 11.08
C PRO A 77 -14.46 7.47 11.74
N TYR A 78 -13.38 7.50 10.96
CA TYR A 78 -12.01 7.13 11.37
C TYR A 78 -11.01 8.28 11.19
N GLU A 79 -11.49 9.52 11.09
CA GLU A 79 -10.73 10.72 10.77
C GLU A 79 -9.55 10.94 11.72
N ARG A 80 -9.70 10.56 13.00
CA ARG A 80 -8.60 10.64 13.97
C ARG A 80 -7.38 9.83 13.53
N ALA A 81 -7.58 8.66 12.94
CA ALA A 81 -6.48 7.83 12.45
C ALA A 81 -5.81 8.47 11.23
N GLN A 82 -6.60 9.03 10.31
CA GLN A 82 -6.05 9.78 9.17
C GLN A 82 -5.26 11.00 9.61
N ASN A 83 -5.75 11.77 10.59
CA ASN A 83 -5.06 12.94 11.11
C ASN A 83 -3.69 12.58 11.71
N VAL A 84 -3.54 11.39 12.30
CA VAL A 84 -2.23 10.91 12.77
C VAL A 84 -1.31 10.59 11.58
N VAL A 85 -1.82 9.93 10.54
CA VAL A 85 -1.05 9.69 9.30
C VAL A 85 -0.62 11.00 8.64
N GLN A 86 -1.51 12.00 8.58
CA GLN A 86 -1.21 13.34 8.06
C GLN A 86 -0.07 14.00 8.85
N GLN A 87 -0.14 13.99 10.19
CA GLN A 87 0.92 14.55 11.03
C GLN A 87 2.25 13.82 10.86
N ILE A 88 2.22 12.48 10.73
CA ILE A 88 3.43 11.69 10.45
C ILE A 88 4.04 12.10 9.11
N ALA A 89 3.23 12.20 8.06
CA ALA A 89 3.71 12.56 6.73
C ALA A 89 4.26 14.00 6.69
N GLU A 90 3.62 14.95 7.36
CA GLU A 90 4.10 16.33 7.43
C GLU A 90 5.42 16.41 8.19
N GLN A 91 5.52 15.76 9.36
CA GLN A 91 6.68 15.84 10.24
C GLN A 91 7.90 15.09 9.70
N PHE A 92 7.71 13.91 9.11
CA PHE A 92 8.81 12.99 8.78
C PHE A 92 9.05 12.82 7.29
N LEU A 93 8.11 13.23 6.44
CA LEU A 93 8.22 13.14 4.99
C LEU A 93 8.10 14.51 4.31
N GLY A 94 7.81 15.59 5.04
CA GLY A 94 7.64 16.92 4.46
C GLY A 94 6.50 16.98 3.43
N ILE A 95 5.41 16.21 3.66
CA ILE A 95 4.24 16.20 2.78
C ILE A 95 3.03 16.69 3.55
N THR A 96 2.44 17.80 3.11
CA THR A 96 1.23 18.37 3.71
C THR A 96 0.01 17.97 2.90
N GLN A 97 -1.02 17.40 3.54
CA GLN A 97 -2.34 17.19 2.96
C GLN A 97 -3.26 18.37 3.25
N HIS A 98 -4.06 18.79 2.28
CA HIS A 98 -4.96 19.94 2.41
C HIS A 98 -6.43 19.58 2.68
N THR A 99 -6.87 18.38 2.33
CA THR A 99 -8.25 17.92 2.51
C THR A 99 -8.34 16.51 3.11
N LEU A 100 -9.28 16.27 4.03
CA LEU A 100 -9.49 14.94 4.62
C LEU A 100 -10.35 14.04 3.73
N GLU A 101 -10.12 12.72 3.81
CA GLU A 101 -10.86 11.73 3.01
C GLU A 101 -11.64 10.74 3.90
N PRO A 102 -12.96 10.89 4.10
CA PRO A 102 -13.70 10.04 5.04
C PRO A 102 -13.98 8.60 4.53
N ILE A 103 -13.27 8.14 3.50
CA ILE A 103 -13.45 6.82 2.90
C ILE A 103 -12.48 5.85 3.56
N PHE A 104 -13.01 4.86 4.28
CA PHE A 104 -12.24 3.75 4.80
C PHE A 104 -11.99 2.75 3.68
N ASN A 105 -10.72 2.55 3.32
CA ASN A 105 -10.34 1.56 2.33
C ASN A 105 -9.71 0.33 2.96
N SER A 106 -10.02 -0.84 2.42
CA SER A 106 -9.34 -2.08 2.77
C SER A 106 -8.93 -2.84 1.51
N ASN A 107 -7.84 -3.59 1.65
CA ASN A 107 -7.28 -4.43 0.61
C ASN A 107 -7.24 -5.86 1.17
N ILE A 108 -7.97 -6.77 0.54
CA ILE A 108 -7.85 -8.20 0.84
C ILE A 108 -7.36 -8.96 -0.37
N PHE A 109 -6.49 -9.94 -0.12
CA PHE A 109 -5.98 -10.83 -1.15
C PHE A 109 -5.92 -12.28 -0.67
N ARG A 110 -6.20 -13.25 -1.53
CA ARG A 110 -5.99 -14.68 -1.25
C ARG A 110 -5.77 -15.46 -2.55
N LEU A 111 -4.81 -16.39 -2.56
CA LEU A 111 -4.60 -17.32 -3.67
C LEU A 111 -5.69 -18.40 -3.73
N ILE A 112 -6.15 -18.70 -4.95
CA ILE A 112 -6.96 -19.89 -5.27
C ILE A 112 -6.04 -20.97 -5.85
N THR A 113 -5.18 -20.57 -6.79
CA THR A 113 -4.14 -21.42 -7.41
C THR A 113 -2.76 -20.98 -6.96
N ASP A 114 -1.71 -21.75 -7.31
CA ASP A 114 -0.35 -21.37 -6.95
C ASP A 114 0.10 -20.09 -7.66
N GLN A 115 0.89 -19.28 -6.96
CA GLN A 115 1.51 -18.08 -7.51
C GLN A 115 2.36 -18.44 -8.74
N PRO A 116 2.27 -17.69 -9.85
CA PRO A 116 3.11 -17.92 -11.01
C PRO A 116 4.61 -17.87 -10.67
N PRO A 117 5.47 -18.69 -11.30
CA PRO A 117 6.90 -18.66 -11.03
C PRO A 117 7.49 -17.30 -11.40
N ASN A 118 8.52 -16.88 -10.64
CA ASN A 118 9.21 -15.60 -10.80
C ASN A 118 8.26 -14.42 -10.97
N SER A 119 7.29 -14.26 -10.06
CA SER A 119 6.29 -13.22 -10.17
C SER A 119 6.10 -12.46 -8.88
N GLN A 120 5.76 -11.18 -9.01
CA GLN A 120 5.31 -10.33 -7.92
C GLN A 120 4.07 -9.55 -8.36
N PRO A 121 3.23 -9.08 -7.43
CA PRO A 121 2.21 -8.09 -7.74
C PRO A 121 2.82 -6.92 -8.51
N PHE A 122 2.13 -6.42 -9.54
CA PHE A 122 2.66 -5.35 -10.40
C PHE A 122 3.20 -4.18 -9.56
N PRO A 123 4.51 -3.85 -9.66
CA PRO A 123 5.03 -2.62 -9.10
C PRO A 123 4.39 -1.41 -9.80
N HIS A 124 3.97 -0.43 -9.02
CA HIS A 124 3.29 0.77 -9.49
C HIS A 124 3.61 1.97 -8.59
N ASP A 125 3.17 3.15 -9.01
CA ASP A 125 3.04 4.33 -8.16
C ASP A 125 1.55 4.69 -8.00
N ASP A 126 1.20 5.36 -6.91
CA ASP A 126 -0.15 5.84 -6.63
C ASP A 126 -0.38 7.30 -7.05
N GLY A 127 0.63 7.95 -7.63
CA GLY A 127 0.64 9.37 -7.97
C GLY A 127 0.98 10.29 -6.81
N ASN A 128 0.62 11.56 -6.99
CA ASN A 128 0.87 12.64 -6.03
C ASN A 128 -0.13 12.57 -4.84
N LEU A 129 0.15 11.64 -3.92
CA LEU A 129 -0.59 11.40 -2.68
C LEU A 129 0.33 10.86 -1.56
N ILE A 130 -0.18 10.74 -0.34
CA ILE A 130 0.43 9.95 0.74
C ILE A 130 -0.29 8.60 0.80
N ALA A 131 0.46 7.50 0.71
CA ALA A 131 -0.06 6.16 0.90
C ALA A 131 0.27 5.68 2.32
N ALA A 132 -0.72 5.10 2.99
CA ALA A 132 -0.54 4.47 4.29
C ALA A 132 -1.24 3.13 4.37
N LEU A 133 -0.57 2.15 4.95
CA LEU A 133 -1.06 0.79 5.12
C LEU A 133 -0.99 0.38 6.59
N VAL A 134 -2.11 -0.06 7.14
CA VAL A 134 -2.12 -0.76 8.43
C VAL A 134 -2.28 -2.26 8.17
N MET A 135 -1.28 -3.03 8.57
CA MET A 135 -1.21 -4.47 8.34
C MET A 135 -1.97 -5.22 9.44
N LEU A 136 -2.97 -6.02 9.07
CA LEU A 136 -3.94 -6.60 10.02
C LEU A 136 -3.97 -8.14 9.99
N ASN A 137 -2.98 -8.75 9.35
CA ASN A 137 -2.68 -10.17 9.54
C ASN A 137 -2.12 -10.40 10.95
N THR A 138 -2.63 -11.42 11.64
CA THR A 138 -2.05 -11.87 12.92
C THR A 138 -0.60 -12.32 12.73
N GLN A 139 0.17 -12.42 13.82
CA GLN A 139 1.59 -12.79 13.74
C GLN A 139 1.82 -14.12 13.01
N GLU A 140 0.91 -15.08 13.14
CA GLU A 140 0.94 -16.38 12.50
C GLU A 140 0.50 -16.34 11.02
N GLU A 141 -0.25 -15.31 10.61
CA GLU A 141 -0.69 -15.09 9.24
C GLU A 141 0.27 -14.18 8.45
N CYS A 142 1.16 -13.45 9.13
CA CYS A 142 2.09 -12.52 8.49
C CYS A 142 3.03 -13.27 7.53
N SER A 143 3.11 -12.76 6.30
CA SER A 143 4.07 -13.20 5.30
C SER A 143 4.34 -12.08 4.30
N GLY A 144 5.59 -11.99 3.81
CA GLY A 144 6.01 -10.95 2.88
C GLY A 144 5.89 -9.54 3.47
N GLY A 145 5.30 -8.59 2.72
CA GLY A 145 5.22 -7.20 3.16
C GLY A 145 4.85 -6.21 2.05
N THR A 146 5.57 -5.09 2.01
CA THR A 146 5.55 -4.11 0.91
C THR A 146 6.96 -4.02 0.34
N GLY A 147 7.10 -4.35 -0.94
CA GLY A 147 8.34 -4.20 -1.68
C GLY A 147 8.43 -2.82 -2.30
N PHE A 148 9.62 -2.23 -2.30
CA PHE A 148 9.95 -0.98 -2.98
C PHE A 148 10.95 -1.24 -4.09
N TYR A 149 10.80 -0.53 -5.20
CA TYR A 149 11.48 -0.87 -6.44
C TYR A 149 12.15 0.34 -7.11
N ARG A 150 13.12 0.05 -7.95
CA ARG A 150 13.71 0.96 -8.94
C ARG A 150 13.35 0.44 -10.34
N SER A 151 12.81 1.30 -11.19
CA SER A 151 12.66 1.00 -12.61
C SER A 151 14.04 0.84 -13.24
N LYS A 152 14.22 -0.13 -14.14
CA LYS A 152 15.47 -0.34 -14.88
C LYS A 152 15.55 0.45 -16.18
N SER A 153 14.41 0.83 -16.77
CA SER A 153 14.38 1.53 -18.06
C SER A 153 13.14 2.43 -18.22
N PRO A 154 13.33 3.77 -18.21
CA PRO A 154 14.51 4.47 -17.71
C PRO A 154 14.78 4.14 -16.23
N GLN A 155 16.03 4.31 -15.78
CA GLN A 155 16.36 4.09 -14.39
C GLN A 155 15.76 5.19 -13.52
N ALA A 156 14.90 4.83 -12.56
CA ALA A 156 14.27 5.76 -11.65
C ALA A 156 13.84 5.07 -10.35
N ASP A 157 14.03 5.76 -9.22
CA ASP A 157 13.75 5.21 -7.87
C ASP A 157 12.37 5.64 -7.36
N ARG A 158 11.78 6.63 -8.03
CA ARG A 158 10.46 7.20 -7.79
C ARG A 158 10.02 8.02 -9.01
N MET A 159 8.73 8.34 -9.04
CA MET A 159 8.16 9.31 -9.97
C MET A 159 8.42 10.77 -9.52
N PRO A 160 8.54 11.72 -10.47
CA PRO A 160 8.47 13.14 -10.17
C PRO A 160 7.11 13.51 -9.53
N ALA A 161 7.11 14.44 -8.57
CA ALA A 161 5.85 14.97 -8.02
C ALA A 161 5.15 15.97 -8.96
N ASP A 162 5.91 16.58 -9.89
CA ASP A 162 5.38 17.45 -10.94
C ASP A 162 4.52 16.62 -11.92
N PRO A 163 3.24 16.97 -12.15
CA PRO A 163 2.33 16.15 -12.95
C PRO A 163 2.76 15.93 -14.40
N ASP A 164 3.38 16.93 -15.04
CA ASP A 164 3.78 16.82 -16.44
C ASP A 164 5.00 15.90 -16.58
N GLN A 165 6.01 16.06 -15.71
CA GLN A 165 7.17 15.17 -15.66
C GLN A 165 6.79 13.75 -15.21
N HIS A 166 5.84 13.63 -14.26
CA HIS A 166 5.27 12.34 -13.86
C HIS A 166 4.70 11.63 -15.08
N LYS A 167 3.84 12.30 -15.83
CA LYS A 167 3.21 11.71 -17.03
C LYS A 167 4.25 11.30 -18.06
N GLU A 168 5.24 12.16 -18.34
CA GLU A 168 6.30 11.86 -19.32
C GLU A 168 7.12 10.63 -18.93
N LEU A 169 7.50 10.50 -17.66
CA LEU A 169 8.25 9.34 -17.17
C LEU A 169 7.37 8.08 -17.14
N HIS A 170 6.10 8.22 -16.75
CA HIS A 170 5.14 7.12 -16.68
C HIS A 170 4.95 6.47 -18.05
N ASP A 171 4.77 7.30 -19.09
CA ASP A 171 4.61 6.85 -20.49
C ASP A 171 5.86 6.12 -21.03
N GLN A 172 7.03 6.29 -20.40
CA GLN A 172 8.26 5.55 -20.73
C GLN A 172 8.39 4.24 -19.96
N ILE A 173 8.07 4.23 -18.66
CA ILE A 173 8.26 3.06 -17.78
C ILE A 173 7.16 2.01 -18.00
N PHE A 174 5.90 2.42 -17.98
CA PHE A 174 4.76 1.50 -17.95
C PHE A 174 4.28 1.17 -19.36
N THR A 175 5.11 0.43 -20.10
CA THR A 175 4.83 0.03 -21.49
C THR A 175 4.83 -1.49 -21.66
N GLY A 176 4.07 -1.98 -22.65
CA GLY A 176 4.02 -3.40 -22.99
C GLY A 176 3.69 -4.28 -21.77
N SER A 177 4.54 -5.25 -21.47
CA SER A 177 4.35 -6.17 -20.34
C SER A 177 4.56 -5.54 -18.96
N ASN A 178 5.13 -4.32 -18.88
CA ASN A 178 5.26 -3.60 -17.62
C ASN A 178 4.00 -2.81 -17.24
N TYR A 179 3.02 -2.73 -18.14
CA TYR A 179 1.75 -2.05 -17.88
C TYR A 179 0.72 -3.03 -17.29
N GLU A 180 0.12 -2.65 -16.17
CA GLU A 180 -0.95 -3.44 -15.54
C GLU A 180 -2.30 -3.14 -16.21
N SER A 181 -2.79 -4.07 -17.02
CA SER A 181 -4.09 -3.97 -17.70
C SER A 181 -5.30 -4.16 -16.77
N GLY A 182 -5.07 -4.65 -15.55
CA GLY A 182 -6.11 -5.11 -14.64
C GLY A 182 -6.70 -6.49 -14.99
N THR A 183 -6.09 -7.24 -15.90
CA THR A 183 -6.48 -8.64 -16.17
C THR A 183 -5.69 -9.66 -15.36
N ASP A 184 -4.52 -9.27 -14.82
CA ASP A 184 -3.68 -10.11 -13.97
C ASP A 184 -3.14 -9.27 -12.80
N TYR A 185 -3.01 -9.89 -11.63
CA TYR A 185 -2.44 -9.31 -10.44
C TYR A 185 -0.92 -9.50 -10.40
N PHE A 186 -0.44 -10.62 -10.96
CA PHE A 186 0.97 -10.97 -10.93
C PHE A 186 1.68 -10.59 -12.23
N MET A 187 2.78 -9.88 -12.08
CA MET A 187 3.76 -9.65 -13.13
C MET A 187 4.79 -10.77 -13.10
N GLN A 188 4.79 -11.65 -14.11
CA GLN A 188 5.87 -12.64 -14.29
C GLN A 188 7.12 -11.96 -14.85
N ASP A 189 8.28 -12.43 -14.43
CA ASP A 189 9.59 -11.87 -14.78
C ASP A 189 9.69 -10.36 -14.49
N TYR A 190 9.12 -9.95 -13.34
CA TYR A 190 9.15 -8.55 -12.88
C TYR A 190 10.58 -8.00 -12.80
N ASP A 191 11.55 -8.87 -12.51
CA ASP A 191 12.97 -8.56 -12.40
C ASP A 191 13.61 -8.14 -13.74
N LYS A 192 12.95 -8.33 -14.88
CA LYS A 192 13.39 -7.73 -16.16
C LYS A 192 13.21 -6.21 -16.18
N TYR A 193 12.24 -5.69 -15.44
CA TYR A 193 11.81 -4.29 -15.48
C TYR A 193 12.15 -3.55 -14.18
N TRP A 194 12.19 -4.28 -13.07
CA TRP A 194 12.35 -3.72 -11.73
C TRP A 194 13.55 -4.31 -11.00
N GLU A 195 14.24 -3.46 -10.26
CA GLU A 195 15.17 -3.85 -9.22
C GLU A 195 14.45 -3.71 -7.87
N LEU A 196 14.44 -4.77 -7.06
CA LEU A 196 13.91 -4.69 -5.70
C LEU A 196 14.95 -4.00 -4.81
N LEU A 197 14.59 -2.86 -4.25
CA LEU A 197 15.47 -2.08 -3.36
C LEU A 197 15.35 -2.53 -1.90
N GLY A 198 14.17 -3.00 -1.49
CA GLY A 198 13.95 -3.42 -0.13
C GLY A 198 12.51 -3.85 0.13
N ILE A 199 12.31 -4.52 1.25
CA ILE A 199 11.00 -4.98 1.71
C ILE A 199 10.79 -4.47 3.12
N ILE A 200 9.67 -3.79 3.34
CA ILE A 200 9.18 -3.56 4.70
C ILE A 200 8.34 -4.78 5.09
N PRO A 201 8.79 -5.61 6.04
CA PRO A 201 8.13 -6.85 6.35
C PRO A 201 6.78 -6.59 7.01
N MET A 202 5.84 -7.48 6.71
CA MET A 202 4.54 -7.49 7.34
C MET A 202 4.68 -7.75 8.84
N LYS A 203 3.99 -6.94 9.64
CA LYS A 203 3.87 -7.15 11.09
C LYS A 203 2.47 -6.74 11.53
N TYR A 204 1.88 -7.49 12.45
CA TYR A 204 0.54 -7.19 12.93
C TYR A 204 0.48 -5.78 13.55
N ASN A 205 -0.54 -5.01 13.18
CA ASN A 205 -0.78 -3.64 13.64
C ASN A 205 0.37 -2.66 13.36
N ARG A 206 1.15 -2.93 12.30
CA ARG A 206 2.14 -2.01 11.75
C ARG A 206 1.48 -1.04 10.78
N LEU A 207 1.69 0.26 11.02
CA LEU A 207 1.50 1.31 10.05
C LEU A 207 2.77 1.49 9.23
N LEU A 208 2.62 1.57 7.91
CA LEU A 208 3.65 2.00 6.96
C LEU A 208 3.12 3.22 6.21
N VAL A 209 3.84 4.34 6.24
CA VAL A 209 3.51 5.59 5.53
C VAL A 209 4.61 5.91 4.53
N TYR A 210 4.24 6.20 3.29
CA TYR A 210 5.19 6.51 2.23
C TYR A 210 4.57 7.43 1.17
N PRO A 211 5.41 8.18 0.43
CA PRO A 211 4.97 8.94 -0.73
C PRO A 211 4.38 8.04 -1.83
N GLY A 212 3.22 8.39 -2.38
CA GLY A 212 2.57 7.65 -3.46
C GLY A 212 3.41 7.58 -4.74
N ILE A 213 4.33 8.52 -4.94
CA ILE A 213 5.27 8.56 -6.08
C ILE A 213 6.35 7.46 -6.03
N PHE A 214 6.48 6.70 -4.94
CA PHE A 214 7.45 5.61 -4.86
C PHE A 214 6.93 4.37 -5.60
N PHE A 215 7.81 3.71 -6.35
CA PHE A 215 7.47 2.44 -6.96
C PHE A 215 7.39 1.36 -5.88
N HIS A 216 6.22 0.77 -5.75
CA HIS A 216 5.94 -0.19 -4.69
C HIS A 216 4.95 -1.25 -5.13
N GLY A 217 4.82 -2.30 -4.32
CA GLY A 217 3.84 -3.34 -4.51
C GLY A 217 3.75 -4.21 -3.28
N ALA A 218 2.68 -4.99 -3.16
CA ALA A 218 2.67 -6.06 -2.17
C ALA A 218 3.83 -7.02 -2.46
N TRP A 219 4.61 -7.39 -1.45
CA TRP A 219 5.63 -8.42 -1.59
C TRP A 219 5.05 -9.75 -1.12
N HIS A 220 4.97 -10.73 -2.02
CA HIS A 220 4.45 -12.06 -1.73
C HIS A 220 5.62 -13.05 -1.65
N GLU A 221 5.83 -13.60 -0.45
CA GLU A 221 6.64 -14.82 -0.32
C GLU A 221 5.94 -15.98 -1.03
N LYS A 222 6.73 -16.89 -1.59
CA LYS A 222 6.24 -17.97 -2.44
C LYS A 222 5.06 -18.72 -1.81
N SER A 223 3.92 -18.74 -2.51
CA SER A 223 2.70 -19.45 -2.12
C SER A 223 2.06 -18.96 -0.80
N SER A 224 2.37 -17.75 -0.34
CA SER A 224 1.70 -17.13 0.81
C SER A 224 0.23 -16.82 0.53
N PHE A 225 -0.58 -16.75 1.58
CA PHE A 225 -2.00 -16.39 1.51
C PHE A 225 -2.86 -17.36 0.68
N LYS A 226 -2.54 -18.66 0.71
CA LYS A 226 -3.43 -19.72 0.17
C LYS A 226 -4.49 -20.14 1.20
N ASP A 227 -4.08 -20.21 2.46
CA ASP A 227 -4.92 -20.67 3.58
C ASP A 227 -5.50 -19.53 4.43
N CYS A 228 -5.03 -18.31 4.22
CA CYS A 228 -5.53 -17.10 4.88
C CYS A 228 -5.61 -15.93 3.87
N TYR A 229 -6.35 -14.88 4.22
CA TYR A 229 -6.34 -13.64 3.47
C TYR A 229 -5.16 -12.77 3.92
N ARG A 230 -4.48 -12.10 3.00
CA ARG A 230 -3.71 -10.88 3.28
C ARG A 230 -4.71 -9.76 3.57
N ILE A 231 -4.58 -9.05 4.69
CA ILE A 231 -5.57 -8.06 5.14
C ILE A 231 -4.85 -6.77 5.51
N ASN A 232 -5.15 -5.70 4.78
CA ASN A 232 -4.69 -4.35 5.14
C ASN A 232 -5.86 -3.38 5.16
N GLN A 233 -5.79 -2.41 6.06
CA GLN A 233 -6.43 -1.13 5.83
C GLN A 233 -5.51 -0.26 4.99
N ALA A 234 -6.05 0.41 3.98
CA ALA A 234 -5.33 1.37 3.17
C ALA A 234 -5.91 2.77 3.38
N MET A 235 -5.04 3.77 3.44
CA MET A 235 -5.41 5.18 3.45
C MET A 235 -4.64 5.85 2.32
N PHE A 236 -5.36 6.52 1.44
CA PHE A 236 -4.80 7.29 0.35
C PHE A 236 -5.17 8.75 0.60
N LEU A 237 -4.21 9.54 1.04
CA LEU A 237 -4.40 10.93 1.38
C LEU A 237 -4.00 11.77 0.16
N ARG A 238 -4.98 12.20 -0.64
CA ARG A 238 -4.77 13.02 -1.85
C ARG A 238 -4.74 14.51 -1.50
N ASP A 239 -4.58 15.34 -2.53
CA ASP A 239 -4.51 16.81 -2.41
C ASP A 239 -3.38 17.22 -1.48
N VAL A 240 -2.16 16.84 -1.89
CA VAL A 240 -0.95 17.01 -1.09
C VAL A 240 0.04 17.96 -1.76
N THR A 241 0.95 18.50 -0.95
CA THR A 241 2.11 19.26 -1.42
C THR A 241 3.37 18.69 -0.80
N TYR A 242 4.35 18.43 -1.66
CA TYR A 242 5.69 17.99 -1.28
C TYR A 242 6.56 19.21 -1.02
N ASP A 243 7.18 19.31 0.15
CA ASP A 243 8.24 20.30 0.38
C ASP A 243 9.50 19.88 -0.39
N MET A 244 9.71 20.49 -1.54
CA MET A 244 10.86 20.16 -2.39
C MET A 244 12.21 20.46 -1.72
N ASN A 245 12.25 21.33 -0.70
CA ASN A 245 13.48 21.54 0.08
C ASN A 245 13.78 20.34 0.98
N PHE A 246 12.75 19.65 1.47
CA PHE A 246 12.88 18.42 2.24
C PHE A 246 13.40 17.28 1.36
N TRP A 247 12.86 17.16 0.14
CA TRP A 247 13.14 16.04 -0.74
C TRP A 247 14.41 16.16 -1.60
N GLY A 248 15.06 17.32 -1.54
CA GLY A 248 16.14 17.69 -2.46
C GLY A 248 15.58 17.96 -3.86
N SER A 249 16.04 19.05 -4.49
CA SER A 249 15.75 19.36 -5.89
C SER A 249 16.16 18.24 -6.83
#